data_AF-A0A1P8K5L2-F1
#
_entry.id   AF-A0A1P8K5L2-F1
#
_cell.length_a   1.000
_cell.length_b   1.000
_cell.length_c   1.000
_cell.angle_alpha   90.00
_cell.angle_beta   90.00
_cell.angle_gamma   90.00
#
_symmetry.space_group_name_H-M   'P 1'
#
loop_
_entity.id
_entity.type
_entity.pdbx_description
1 polymer ?
#
loop_
_entity_poly.entity_id
_entity_poly.type
_entity_poly.pdbx_seq_one_letter_code
_entity_poly.pdbx_strand_id
1 'polypeptide(L)'
;MSSSTTRQHGFTLIELIMVIVIIGAIGGMVAVFMKGPIDAYLVSGRRAALTDVADTVVRRMARDLHRALPNSIRTSTSATPTNCLQFIPTKTGGRYRATGAGSLDFAAGSATFNMLGSNAALPSDQSIVPGDVIVVYNLGFAPADAYTGGNIGTVGGAAPLAESAAPIETTIPLTATVTFPLESGGRRFHVVPGAERIVSYECIGTNLQRATSNAFVAAASCPLDAPTTVSVIASNVNCAAASTWFNYAGSDLQRNALVSMGLTIRDSSGTESITLQHEVHVSNTP
;
A
#
# COMPACT_ATOMS: atom_id res chain seq x y z
N MET A 1 -48.11 62.77 39.11
CA MET A 1 -47.39 61.78 38.28
C MET A 1 -47.81 62.00 36.84
N SER A 2 -46.93 62.58 36.01
CA SER A 2 -47.22 62.88 34.61
C SER A 2 -47.09 61.60 33.79
N SER A 3 -48.19 61.10 33.22
CA SER A 3 -48.16 59.97 32.28
C SER A 3 -47.85 60.51 30.89
N SER A 4 -46.63 60.28 30.40
CA SER A 4 -46.32 60.48 28.99
C SER A 4 -46.98 59.38 28.17
N THR A 5 -48.13 59.66 27.55
CA THR A 5 -48.69 58.83 26.49
C THR A 5 -47.80 58.93 25.25
N THR A 6 -46.96 57.92 25.03
CA THR A 6 -46.27 57.70 23.76
C THR A 6 -47.29 57.45 22.66
N ARG A 7 -47.40 58.37 21.69
CA ARG A 7 -48.15 58.14 20.45
C ARG A 7 -47.47 57.01 19.67
N GLN A 8 -48.18 55.92 19.41
CA GLN A 8 -47.74 54.95 18.41
C GLN A 8 -47.92 55.57 17.02
N HIS A 9 -46.81 55.79 16.32
CA HIS A 9 -46.82 56.16 14.91
C HIS A 9 -47.01 54.88 14.09
N GLY A 10 -48.11 54.80 13.31
CA GLY A 10 -48.35 53.72 12.36
C GLY A 10 -47.59 53.95 11.04
N PHE A 11 -47.19 52.88 10.38
CA PHE A 11 -46.54 52.90 9.06
C PHE A 11 -47.55 53.20 7.94
N THR A 12 -47.13 53.97 6.94
CA THR A 12 -47.98 54.25 5.76
C THR A 12 -47.88 53.14 4.71
N LEU A 13 -48.93 52.95 3.90
CA LEU A 13 -48.92 51.95 2.80
C LEU A 13 -47.73 52.17 1.85
N ILE A 14 -47.41 53.43 1.56
CA ILE A 14 -46.32 53.77 0.65
C ILE A 14 -44.95 53.44 1.24
N GLU A 15 -44.79 53.62 2.55
CA GLU A 15 -43.59 53.24 3.28
C GLU A 15 -43.38 51.72 3.25
N LEU A 16 -44.45 50.93 3.39
CA LEU A 16 -44.39 49.47 3.28
C LEU A 16 -44.01 49.02 1.85
N ILE A 17 -44.60 49.61 0.82
CA ILE A 17 -44.28 49.28 -0.58
C ILE A 17 -42.81 49.60 -0.88
N MET A 18 -42.32 50.77 -0.45
CA MET A 18 -40.95 51.21 -0.69
C MET A 18 -39.95 50.26 0.01
N VAL A 19 -40.24 49.81 1.23
CA VAL A 19 -39.43 48.83 1.95
C VAL A 19 -39.36 47.48 1.21
N ILE A 20 -40.49 46.96 0.71
CA ILE A 20 -40.51 45.69 -0.03
C ILE A 20 -39.67 45.79 -1.32
N VAL A 21 -39.79 46.90 -2.07
CA VAL A 21 -39.02 47.13 -3.30
C VAL A 21 -37.52 47.23 -3.01
N ILE A 22 -37.13 47.98 -1.97
CA ILE A 22 -35.72 48.14 -1.59
C ILE A 22 -35.13 46.81 -1.12
N ILE A 23 -35.84 46.04 -0.29
CA ILE A 23 -35.40 44.72 0.16
C ILE A 23 -35.27 43.76 -1.04
N GLY A 24 -36.21 43.80 -1.99
CA GLY A 24 -36.12 42.99 -3.21
C GLY A 24 -34.88 43.31 -4.06
N ALA A 25 -34.60 44.60 -4.27
CA ALA A 25 -33.42 45.04 -5.04
C ALA A 25 -32.10 44.66 -4.34
N ILE A 26 -31.99 44.92 -3.03
CA ILE A 26 -30.79 44.58 -2.24
C ILE A 26 -30.62 43.06 -2.16
N GLY A 27 -31.70 42.32 -1.89
CA GLY A 27 -31.68 40.87 -1.81
C GLY A 27 -31.23 40.21 -3.11
N GLY A 28 -31.71 40.69 -4.25
CA GLY A 28 -31.26 40.23 -5.57
C GLY A 28 -29.77 40.49 -5.80
N MET A 29 -29.27 41.67 -5.43
CA MET A 29 -27.85 42.01 -5.55
C MET A 29 -26.98 41.10 -4.65
N VAL A 30 -27.34 40.94 -3.38
CA VAL A 30 -26.63 40.09 -2.42
C VAL A 30 -26.60 38.63 -2.87
N ALA A 31 -27.71 38.11 -3.42
CA ALA A 31 -27.76 36.73 -3.91
C ALA A 31 -26.74 36.45 -5.02
N VAL A 32 -26.58 37.39 -5.98
CA VAL A 32 -25.59 37.26 -7.05
C VAL A 32 -24.16 37.33 -6.51
N PHE A 33 -23.89 38.25 -5.57
CA PHE A 33 -22.56 38.38 -4.98
C PHE A 33 -22.17 37.21 -4.06
N MET A 34 -23.11 36.61 -3.35
CA MET A 34 -22.84 35.48 -2.46
C MET A 34 -22.67 34.15 -3.18
N LYS A 35 -23.26 34.00 -4.37
CA LYS A 35 -23.13 32.76 -5.15
C LYS A 35 -21.67 32.40 -5.45
N GLY A 36 -20.87 33.37 -5.89
CA GLY A 36 -19.46 33.14 -6.25
C GLY A 36 -18.61 32.58 -5.09
N PRO A 37 -18.56 33.25 -3.92
CA PRO A 37 -17.85 32.77 -2.74
C PRO A 37 -18.32 31.41 -2.23
N ILE A 38 -19.64 31.14 -2.25
CA ILE A 38 -20.20 29.84 -1.84
C ILE A 38 -19.77 28.73 -2.80
N ASP A 39 -19.91 28.94 -4.11
CA ASP A 39 -19.49 27.98 -5.13
C ASP A 39 -17.99 27.70 -5.04
N ALA A 40 -17.17 28.75 -4.84
CA ALA A 40 -15.72 28.62 -4.66
C ALA A 40 -15.36 27.81 -3.41
N TYR A 41 -16.05 28.04 -2.29
CA TYR A 41 -15.87 27.28 -1.06
C TYR A 41 -16.19 25.79 -1.27
N LEU A 42 -17.30 25.47 -1.94
CA LEU A 42 -17.70 24.09 -2.24
C LEU A 42 -16.72 23.39 -3.19
N VAL A 43 -16.26 24.08 -4.25
CA VAL A 43 -15.23 23.56 -5.16
C VAL A 43 -13.92 23.29 -4.41
N SER A 44 -13.49 24.21 -3.55
CA SER A 44 -12.28 24.01 -2.75
C SER A 44 -12.40 22.81 -1.82
N GLY A 45 -13.56 22.62 -1.19
CA GLY A 45 -13.83 21.48 -0.32
C GLY A 45 -13.75 20.14 -1.05
N ARG A 46 -14.36 20.05 -2.25
CA ARG A 46 -14.28 18.82 -3.07
C ARG A 46 -12.85 18.51 -3.51
N ARG A 47 -12.08 19.51 -3.96
CA ARG A 47 -10.68 19.32 -4.35
C ARG A 47 -9.83 18.84 -3.18
N ALA A 48 -10.00 19.44 -2.01
CA ALA A 48 -9.30 19.00 -0.80
C ALA A 48 -9.60 17.53 -0.48
N ALA A 49 -10.88 17.14 -0.50
CA ALA A 49 -11.29 15.75 -0.26
C ALA A 49 -10.69 14.77 -1.27
N LEU A 50 -10.66 15.12 -2.57
CA LEU A 50 -10.02 14.29 -3.59
C LEU A 50 -8.51 14.13 -3.33
N THR A 51 -7.83 15.24 -3.00
CA THR A 51 -6.39 15.23 -2.71
C THR A 51 -6.08 14.38 -1.49
N ASP A 52 -6.87 14.50 -0.42
CA ASP A 52 -6.70 13.70 0.80
C ASP A 52 -6.83 12.20 0.54
N VAL A 53 -7.78 11.79 -0.32
CA VAL A 53 -7.93 10.40 -0.74
C VAL A 53 -6.71 9.96 -1.54
N ALA A 54 -6.28 10.72 -2.55
CA ALA A 54 -5.11 10.37 -3.36
C ALA A 54 -3.83 10.25 -2.51
N ASP A 55 -3.58 11.19 -1.61
CA ASP A 55 -2.43 11.20 -0.71
C ASP A 55 -2.44 9.99 0.24
N THR A 56 -3.59 9.68 0.83
CA THR A 56 -3.72 8.53 1.74
C THR A 56 -3.43 7.23 1.02
N VAL A 57 -3.92 7.09 -0.22
CA VAL A 57 -3.74 5.92 -1.06
C VAL A 57 -2.27 5.74 -1.43
N VAL A 58 -1.62 6.75 -1.99
CA VAL A 58 -0.20 6.62 -2.39
C VAL A 58 0.71 6.38 -1.19
N ARG A 59 0.42 7.00 -0.03
CA ARG A 59 1.19 6.76 1.20
C ARG A 59 1.01 5.34 1.72
N ARG A 60 -0.19 4.75 1.58
CA ARG A 60 -0.41 3.34 1.91
C ARG A 60 0.37 2.44 0.97
N MET A 61 0.29 2.66 -0.34
CA MET A 61 1.05 1.91 -1.34
C MET A 61 2.56 2.01 -1.07
N ALA A 62 3.07 3.21 -0.80
CA ALA A 62 4.47 3.43 -0.48
C ALA A 62 4.91 2.62 0.75
N ARG A 63 4.13 2.59 1.83
CA ARG A 63 4.46 1.77 3.02
C ARG A 63 4.53 0.27 2.71
N ASP A 64 3.62 -0.23 1.89
CA ASP A 64 3.65 -1.64 1.49
C ASP A 64 4.88 -1.94 0.60
N LEU A 65 5.22 -1.05 -0.33
CA LEU A 65 6.37 -1.20 -1.23
C LEU A 65 7.72 -1.13 -0.50
N HIS A 66 7.82 -0.35 0.58
CA HIS A 66 9.03 -0.37 1.44
C HIS A 66 9.25 -1.72 2.13
N ARG A 67 8.21 -2.55 2.23
CA ARG A 67 8.27 -3.91 2.78
C ARG A 67 8.29 -4.97 1.68
N ALA A 68 8.47 -4.61 0.41
CA ALA A 68 8.64 -5.58 -0.65
C ALA A 68 9.95 -6.37 -0.47
N LEU A 69 9.89 -7.66 -0.76
CA LEU A 69 11.07 -8.50 -0.86
C LEU A 69 11.98 -7.93 -1.97
N PRO A 70 13.31 -7.81 -1.73
CA PRO A 70 14.25 -7.35 -2.75
C PRO A 70 14.08 -8.09 -4.08
N ASN A 71 14.09 -7.36 -5.20
CA ASN A 71 13.93 -7.92 -6.55
C ASN A 71 12.62 -8.69 -6.79
N SER A 72 11.56 -8.43 -6.03
CA SER A 72 10.24 -9.07 -6.23
C SER A 72 9.21 -8.18 -6.93
N ILE A 73 9.47 -6.87 -7.04
CA ILE A 73 8.52 -5.93 -7.64
C ILE A 73 8.49 -6.16 -9.15
N ARG A 74 7.28 -6.30 -9.69
CA ARG A 74 7.02 -6.46 -11.11
C ARG A 74 5.72 -5.79 -11.52
N THR A 75 5.66 -5.36 -12.76
CA THR A 75 4.44 -4.82 -13.37
C THR A 75 3.94 -5.82 -14.42
N SER A 76 2.62 -5.92 -14.61
CA SER A 76 2.08 -6.80 -15.66
C SER A 76 2.21 -6.13 -17.03
N THR A 77 2.63 -6.90 -18.04
CA THR A 77 2.66 -6.46 -19.45
C THR A 77 1.34 -6.68 -20.18
N SER A 78 0.33 -7.28 -19.53
CA SER A 78 -0.92 -7.71 -20.17
C SER A 78 -1.93 -6.59 -20.45
N ALA A 79 -1.74 -5.38 -19.89
CA ALA A 79 -2.63 -4.23 -20.07
C ALA A 79 -1.82 -2.96 -20.36
N THR A 80 -2.30 -2.14 -21.30
CA THR A 80 -1.74 -0.83 -21.63
C THR A 80 -2.80 0.25 -21.38
N PRO A 81 -2.58 1.22 -20.47
CA PRO A 81 -1.41 1.36 -19.59
C PRO A 81 -1.33 0.22 -18.55
N THR A 82 -0.13 0.01 -17.98
CA THR A 82 0.06 -0.99 -16.94
C THR A 82 -0.68 -0.60 -15.68
N ASN A 83 -1.81 -1.28 -15.46
CA ASN A 83 -2.74 -0.98 -14.38
C ASN A 83 -2.52 -1.83 -13.12
N CYS A 84 -1.45 -2.64 -13.08
CA CYS A 84 -1.14 -3.45 -11.92
C CYS A 84 0.33 -3.41 -11.52
N LEU A 85 0.57 -3.42 -10.22
CA LEU A 85 1.88 -3.52 -9.57
C LEU A 85 1.84 -4.68 -8.57
N GLN A 86 2.71 -5.67 -8.78
CA GLN A 86 2.81 -6.86 -7.94
C GLN A 86 4.15 -6.93 -7.22
N PHE A 87 4.15 -7.48 -6.01
CA PHE A 87 5.36 -7.76 -5.25
C PHE A 87 5.11 -8.83 -4.19
N ILE A 88 6.20 -9.40 -3.66
CA ILE A 88 6.16 -10.31 -2.52
C ILE A 88 6.37 -9.46 -1.27
N PRO A 89 5.44 -9.41 -0.30
CA PRO A 89 5.63 -8.61 0.91
C PRO A 89 6.53 -9.36 1.90
N THR A 90 7.19 -8.61 2.79
CA THR A 90 7.93 -9.14 3.93
C THR A 90 7.37 -8.54 5.21
N LYS A 91 7.33 -9.34 6.28
CA LYS A 91 6.96 -8.84 7.61
C LYS A 91 8.15 -8.64 8.53
N THR A 92 9.21 -9.42 8.34
CA THR A 92 10.46 -9.33 9.10
C THR A 92 11.61 -9.94 8.30
N GLY A 93 12.81 -9.93 8.89
CA GLY A 93 14.00 -10.59 8.39
C GLY A 93 15.02 -10.75 9.50
N GLY A 94 16.10 -11.48 9.22
CA GLY A 94 17.13 -11.72 10.22
C GLY A 94 18.44 -12.15 9.61
N ARG A 95 19.41 -12.42 10.49
CA ARG A 95 20.66 -13.06 10.09
C ARG A 95 20.64 -14.52 10.48
N TYR A 96 21.05 -15.40 9.57
CA TYR A 96 21.24 -16.81 9.88
C TYR A 96 22.67 -17.06 10.38
N ARG A 97 22.84 -18.09 11.21
CA ARG A 97 24.15 -18.61 11.59
C ARG A 97 24.79 -19.26 10.36
N ALA A 98 26.02 -18.87 10.03
CA ALA A 98 26.69 -19.35 8.83
C ALA A 98 27.70 -20.49 9.09
N THR A 99 28.12 -20.71 10.34
CA THR A 99 29.09 -21.76 10.67
C THR A 99 28.76 -22.40 12.02
N GLY A 100 29.19 -23.66 12.19
CA GLY A 100 28.97 -24.42 13.42
C GLY A 100 27.59 -25.07 13.51
N ALA A 101 27.26 -25.62 14.69
CA ALA A 101 25.97 -26.28 14.90
C ALA A 101 24.80 -25.33 14.64
N GLY A 102 23.79 -25.76 13.90
CA GLY A 102 22.63 -24.93 13.56
C GLY A 102 22.91 -23.87 12.49
N SER A 103 24.04 -23.95 11.77
CA SER A 103 24.25 -23.12 10.58
C SER A 103 23.33 -23.52 9.44
N LEU A 104 22.96 -22.54 8.61
CA LEU A 104 22.28 -22.81 7.34
C LEU A 104 23.29 -23.38 6.32
N ASP A 105 23.06 -24.61 5.88
CA ASP A 105 23.90 -25.33 4.91
C ASP A 105 23.31 -25.25 3.49
N PHE A 106 24.10 -24.72 2.57
CA PHE A 106 23.74 -24.49 1.17
C PHE A 106 24.17 -25.62 0.22
N ALA A 107 24.94 -26.60 0.71
CA ALA A 107 25.38 -27.75 -0.07
C ALA A 107 24.55 -29.00 0.27
N ALA A 108 24.40 -29.33 1.55
CA ALA A 108 23.62 -30.49 2.00
C ALA A 108 22.13 -30.18 2.18
N GLY A 109 21.79 -28.89 2.32
CA GLY A 109 20.46 -28.44 2.71
C GLY A 109 20.23 -28.52 4.22
N SER A 110 19.20 -27.83 4.70
CA SER A 110 18.89 -27.72 6.12
C SER A 110 17.42 -27.99 6.39
N ALA A 111 17.11 -28.81 7.39
CA ALA A 111 15.76 -28.95 7.94
C ALA A 111 15.48 -27.93 9.05
N THR A 112 16.53 -27.38 9.65
CA THR A 112 16.47 -26.32 10.66
C THR A 112 17.71 -25.45 10.53
N PHE A 113 17.61 -24.17 10.87
CA PHE A 113 18.78 -23.30 11.03
C PHE A 113 18.54 -22.28 12.15
N ASN A 114 19.60 -21.70 12.68
CA ASN A 114 19.49 -20.69 13.73
C ASN A 114 19.48 -19.28 13.14
N MET A 115 18.50 -18.48 13.57
CA MET A 115 18.46 -17.04 13.43
C MET A 115 19.16 -16.40 14.62
N LEU A 116 20.00 -15.41 14.36
CA LEU A 116 20.61 -14.58 15.41
C LEU A 116 19.55 -13.61 15.97
N GLY A 117 19.23 -13.75 17.26
CA GLY A 117 18.20 -12.95 17.94
C GLY A 117 17.03 -13.77 18.47
N SER A 118 16.18 -13.10 19.25
CA SER A 118 14.96 -13.67 19.84
C SER A 118 13.76 -13.33 18.97
N ASN A 119 13.06 -14.36 18.50
CA ASN A 119 11.78 -14.24 17.83
C ASN A 119 10.65 -13.94 18.81
N ALA A 120 10.75 -14.44 20.04
CA ALA A 120 9.80 -14.16 21.12
C ALA A 120 9.80 -12.68 21.55
N ALA A 121 10.91 -11.97 21.34
CA ALA A 121 11.02 -10.54 21.59
C ALA A 121 10.44 -9.65 20.47
N LEU A 122 10.10 -10.22 19.31
CA LEU A 122 9.51 -9.45 18.20
C LEU A 122 8.04 -9.12 18.49
N PRO A 123 7.53 -7.97 18.02
CA PRO A 123 6.10 -7.70 17.98
C PRO A 123 5.32 -8.81 17.27
N SER A 124 4.06 -9.04 17.66
CA SER A 124 3.26 -10.15 17.14
C SER A 124 3.08 -10.13 15.62
N ASP A 125 3.00 -8.94 15.02
CA ASP A 125 2.90 -8.73 13.56
C ASP A 125 4.21 -9.03 12.80
N GLN A 126 5.34 -9.08 13.51
CA GLN A 126 6.66 -9.36 12.96
C GLN A 126 7.21 -10.74 13.39
N SER A 127 6.63 -11.36 14.41
CA SER A 127 7.02 -12.68 14.89
C SER A 127 6.92 -13.72 13.79
N ILE A 128 7.96 -14.56 13.67
CA ILE A 128 8.03 -15.70 12.75
C ILE A 128 7.21 -16.84 13.36
N VAL A 129 6.27 -17.37 12.58
CA VAL A 129 5.34 -18.42 13.00
C VAL A 129 5.29 -19.54 11.94
N PRO A 130 4.85 -20.76 12.31
CA PRO A 130 4.64 -21.83 11.35
C PRO A 130 3.72 -21.39 10.20
N GLY A 131 4.09 -21.76 8.97
CA GLY A 131 3.39 -21.37 7.73
C GLY A 131 3.99 -20.15 7.02
N ASP A 132 4.80 -19.33 7.70
CA ASP A 132 5.59 -18.28 7.06
C ASP A 132 6.62 -18.88 6.10
N VAL A 133 7.13 -18.05 5.19
CA VAL A 133 8.11 -18.47 4.19
C VAL A 133 9.41 -17.70 4.39
N ILE A 134 10.49 -18.43 4.61
CA ILE A 134 11.86 -17.92 4.61
C ILE A 134 12.32 -17.81 3.17
N VAL A 135 12.87 -16.65 2.81
CA VAL A 135 13.51 -16.42 1.52
C VAL A 135 14.95 -16.00 1.74
N VAL A 136 15.88 -16.67 1.07
CA VAL A 136 17.31 -16.36 1.15
C VAL A 136 17.80 -15.85 -0.21
N TYR A 137 18.44 -14.69 -0.18
CA TYR A 137 19.13 -14.09 -1.32
C TYR A 137 18.30 -14.02 -2.62
N ASN A 138 17.15 -13.34 -2.60
CA ASN A 138 16.28 -13.22 -3.77
C ASN A 138 16.86 -12.32 -4.86
N LEU A 139 17.17 -12.91 -6.02
CA LEU A 139 17.66 -12.21 -7.19
C LEU A 139 16.55 -11.85 -8.18
N GLY A 140 15.37 -12.49 -8.06
CA GLY A 140 14.24 -12.29 -8.97
C GLY A 140 14.34 -13.09 -10.27
N PHE A 141 15.36 -13.95 -10.39
CA PHE A 141 15.55 -14.88 -11.50
C PHE A 141 16.23 -16.18 -11.01
N ALA A 142 16.11 -17.25 -11.79
CA ALA A 142 16.69 -18.55 -11.46
C ALA A 142 18.22 -18.47 -11.31
N PRO A 143 18.83 -19.14 -10.31
CA PRO A 143 18.20 -20.13 -9.44
C PRO A 143 17.52 -19.53 -8.19
N ALA A 144 17.68 -18.23 -7.93
CA ALA A 144 17.22 -17.58 -6.70
C ALA A 144 16.01 -16.65 -6.95
N ASP A 145 14.89 -17.26 -7.32
CA ASP A 145 13.63 -16.57 -7.56
C ASP A 145 12.53 -17.12 -6.65
N ALA A 146 12.00 -16.24 -5.79
CA ALA A 146 10.96 -16.57 -4.85
C ALA A 146 9.60 -16.86 -5.52
N TYR A 147 9.31 -16.29 -6.69
CA TYR A 147 8.05 -16.55 -7.40
C TYR A 147 7.96 -17.97 -7.94
N THR A 148 9.10 -18.56 -8.30
CA THR A 148 9.21 -19.96 -8.77
C THR A 148 9.59 -20.93 -7.64
N GLY A 149 9.84 -20.41 -6.44
CA GLY A 149 10.18 -21.20 -5.25
C GLY A 149 11.64 -21.68 -5.22
N GLY A 150 12.54 -21.10 -6.01
CA GLY A 150 13.93 -21.55 -6.12
C GLY A 150 14.78 -21.33 -4.86
N ASN A 151 14.38 -20.41 -3.98
CA ASN A 151 15.12 -20.01 -2.79
C ASN A 151 14.24 -19.79 -1.56
N ILE A 152 13.19 -20.61 -1.43
CA ILE A 152 12.20 -20.49 -0.35
C ILE A 152 12.20 -21.72 0.56
N GLY A 153 11.89 -21.53 1.84
CA GLY A 153 11.61 -22.61 2.79
C GLY A 153 10.44 -22.25 3.69
N THR A 154 9.45 -23.15 3.84
CA THR A 154 8.30 -22.88 4.71
C THR A 154 8.64 -23.22 6.15
N VAL A 155 8.34 -22.30 7.08
CA VAL A 155 8.53 -22.48 8.51
C VAL A 155 7.56 -23.54 9.03
N GLY A 156 8.09 -24.55 9.71
CA GLY A 156 7.33 -25.63 10.33
C GLY A 156 7.28 -25.52 11.86
N GLY A 157 7.11 -26.67 12.52
CA GLY A 157 7.21 -26.79 13.98
C GLY A 157 6.02 -26.20 14.75
N ALA A 158 6.20 -26.07 16.06
CA ALA A 158 5.23 -25.49 16.98
C ALA A 158 5.63 -24.05 17.34
N ALA A 159 4.62 -23.23 17.68
CA ALA A 159 4.83 -21.90 18.26
C ALA A 159 4.74 -21.96 19.80
N PRO A 160 5.55 -21.20 20.55
CA PRO A 160 6.65 -20.35 20.07
C PRO A 160 7.83 -21.19 19.55
N LEU A 161 8.60 -20.62 18.62
CA LEU A 161 9.82 -21.26 18.11
C LEU A 161 10.85 -21.41 19.24
N ALA A 162 11.65 -22.48 19.18
CA ALA A 162 12.65 -22.77 20.22
C ALA A 162 13.79 -21.74 20.21
N GLU A 163 14.23 -21.31 21.39
CA GLU A 163 15.34 -20.38 21.56
C GLU A 163 16.46 -20.96 22.44
N SER A 164 17.71 -20.64 22.09
CA SER A 164 18.89 -20.89 22.92
C SER A 164 19.12 -19.74 23.91
N ALA A 165 19.68 -20.04 25.08
CA ALA A 165 19.86 -19.07 26.15
C ALA A 165 21.12 -18.17 26.01
N ALA A 166 22.18 -18.59 25.31
CA ALA A 166 23.40 -17.78 25.16
C ALA A 166 24.36 -18.24 24.03
N PRO A 167 24.72 -17.39 23.04
CA PRO A 167 23.98 -16.18 22.66
C PRO A 167 22.53 -16.55 22.26
N ILE A 168 21.60 -15.60 22.41
CA ILE A 168 20.20 -15.85 22.07
C ILE A 168 20.06 -16.04 20.58
N GLU A 169 19.53 -17.21 20.21
CA GLU A 169 19.25 -17.57 18.83
C GLU A 169 17.93 -18.32 18.78
N THR A 170 17.16 -18.05 17.73
CA THR A 170 15.91 -18.76 17.46
C THR A 170 16.19 -19.87 16.45
N THR A 171 15.86 -21.10 16.79
CA THR A 171 15.89 -22.20 15.81
C THR A 171 14.65 -22.12 14.93
N ILE A 172 14.86 -21.93 13.63
CA ILE A 172 13.83 -21.90 12.60
C ILE A 172 13.69 -23.31 12.01
N PRO A 173 12.63 -24.06 12.34
CA PRO A 173 12.33 -25.33 11.69
C PRO A 173 11.72 -25.09 10.31
N LEU A 174 12.12 -25.90 9.33
CA LEU A 174 11.52 -25.94 8.00
C LEU A 174 10.64 -27.19 7.87
N THR A 175 9.56 -27.10 7.09
CA THR A 175 8.64 -28.23 6.88
C THR A 175 9.28 -29.40 6.12
N ALA A 176 10.36 -29.13 5.40
CA ALA A 176 11.20 -30.11 4.71
C ALA A 176 12.65 -29.62 4.69
N THR A 177 13.60 -30.52 4.41
CA THR A 177 14.99 -30.12 4.16
C THR A 177 15.04 -29.28 2.88
N VAL A 178 15.58 -28.06 2.98
CA VAL A 178 15.72 -27.12 1.85
C VAL A 178 17.19 -26.83 1.60
N THR A 179 17.60 -26.91 0.34
CA THR A 179 18.91 -26.45 -0.11
C THR A 179 18.73 -25.11 -0.82
N PHE A 180 19.04 -24.02 -0.14
CA PHE A 180 19.04 -22.70 -0.77
C PHE A 180 20.19 -22.61 -1.78
N PRO A 181 19.99 -22.01 -2.97
CA PRO A 181 20.96 -22.09 -4.06
C PRO A 181 22.18 -21.19 -3.85
N LEU A 182 22.02 -20.10 -3.10
CA LEU A 182 23.04 -19.05 -2.96
C LEU A 182 23.01 -18.46 -1.55
N GLU A 183 24.19 -18.23 -0.99
CA GLU A 183 24.36 -17.55 0.29
C GLU A 183 24.16 -16.04 0.14
N SER A 184 23.47 -15.42 1.10
CA SER A 184 23.45 -13.96 1.20
C SER A 184 24.78 -13.47 1.73
N GLY A 185 25.42 -12.51 1.03
CA GLY A 185 26.69 -11.91 1.49
C GLY A 185 26.59 -11.24 2.86
N GLY A 186 25.39 -10.79 3.25
CA GLY A 186 25.10 -10.24 4.58
C GLY A 186 24.64 -11.30 5.61
N ARG A 187 24.61 -12.57 5.22
CA ARG A 187 24.03 -13.70 5.96
C ARG A 187 22.58 -13.45 6.35
N ARG A 188 21.81 -12.80 5.46
CA ARG A 188 20.44 -12.36 5.70
C ARG A 188 19.42 -13.31 5.10
N PHE A 189 18.26 -13.36 5.72
CA PHE A 189 17.05 -13.93 5.16
C PHE A 189 15.88 -12.99 5.40
N HIS A 190 14.83 -13.14 4.61
CA HIS A 190 13.59 -12.37 4.68
C HIS A 190 12.44 -13.32 4.99
N VAL A 191 11.40 -12.81 5.64
CA VAL A 191 10.23 -13.59 6.04
C VAL A 191 8.99 -13.02 5.34
N VAL A 192 8.43 -13.84 4.47
CA VAL A 192 7.17 -13.59 3.77
C VAL A 192 6.04 -14.19 4.60
N PRO A 193 4.99 -13.42 4.93
CA PRO A 193 3.87 -13.92 5.72
C PRO A 193 3.14 -15.05 4.99
N GLY A 194 2.84 -16.15 5.69
CA GLY A 194 2.22 -17.33 5.09
C GLY A 194 0.84 -17.07 4.45
N ALA A 195 0.06 -16.15 5.03
CA ALA A 195 -1.27 -15.78 4.56
C ALA A 195 -1.25 -14.82 3.35
N GLU A 196 -0.11 -14.18 3.06
CA GLU A 196 -0.01 -13.10 2.07
C GLU A 196 1.35 -13.17 1.39
N ARG A 197 1.50 -14.08 0.43
CA ARG A 197 2.74 -14.30 -0.32
C ARG A 197 2.90 -13.39 -1.52
N ILE A 198 1.79 -12.87 -2.06
CA ILE A 198 1.77 -11.88 -3.13
C ILE A 198 0.79 -10.77 -2.76
N VAL A 199 1.19 -9.52 -3.05
CA VAL A 199 0.33 -8.34 -3.04
C VAL A 199 0.31 -7.76 -4.44
N SER A 200 -0.90 -7.42 -4.91
CA SER A 200 -1.14 -6.77 -6.19
C SER A 200 -2.00 -5.53 -5.97
N TYR A 201 -1.50 -4.37 -6.41
CA TYR A 201 -2.32 -3.16 -6.55
C TYR A 201 -2.85 -3.10 -7.97
N GLU A 202 -4.16 -2.98 -8.14
CA GLU A 202 -4.84 -3.18 -9.42
C GLU A 202 -5.86 -2.08 -9.65
N CYS A 203 -5.72 -1.34 -10.75
CA CYS A 203 -6.74 -0.40 -11.19
C CYS A 203 -7.70 -1.09 -12.15
N ILE A 204 -8.88 -1.45 -11.65
CA ILE A 204 -9.89 -2.21 -12.39
C ILE A 204 -11.20 -1.45 -12.38
N GLY A 205 -11.73 -1.17 -13.59
CA GLY A 205 -12.95 -0.38 -13.76
C GLY A 205 -12.76 1.03 -13.20
N THR A 206 -13.43 1.33 -12.10
CA THR A 206 -13.35 2.62 -11.38
C THR A 206 -12.72 2.51 -10.00
N ASN A 207 -12.10 1.37 -9.67
CA ASN A 207 -11.58 1.11 -8.35
C ASN A 207 -10.08 0.79 -8.41
N LEU A 208 -9.33 1.36 -7.47
CA LEU A 208 -8.03 0.84 -7.10
C LEU A 208 -8.21 -0.20 -6.01
N GLN A 209 -7.79 -1.42 -6.30
CA GLN A 209 -7.92 -2.57 -5.42
C GLN A 209 -6.55 -3.03 -4.95
N ARG A 210 -6.50 -3.61 -3.75
CA ARG A 210 -5.37 -4.38 -3.24
C ARG A 210 -5.82 -5.82 -3.13
N ALA A 211 -5.30 -6.65 -4.00
CA ALA A 211 -5.49 -8.09 -4.02
C ALA A 211 -4.29 -8.79 -3.36
N THR A 212 -4.54 -9.91 -2.70
CA THR A 212 -3.50 -10.74 -2.09
C THR A 212 -3.64 -12.18 -2.51
N SER A 213 -2.56 -12.96 -2.43
CA SER A 213 -2.60 -14.42 -2.54
C SER A 213 -1.72 -15.07 -1.48
N ASN A 214 -2.13 -16.23 -0.96
CA ASN A 214 -1.31 -17.09 -0.10
C ASN A 214 -0.48 -18.11 -0.92
N ALA A 215 -0.52 -18.03 -2.24
CA ALA A 215 0.27 -18.84 -3.16
C ALA A 215 1.30 -17.97 -3.89
N PHE A 216 2.46 -18.54 -4.18
CA PHE A 216 3.38 -17.94 -5.15
C PHE A 216 2.84 -18.25 -6.56
N VAL A 217 2.81 -17.23 -7.41
CA VAL A 217 2.37 -17.30 -8.80
C VAL A 217 3.55 -16.85 -9.66
N ALA A 218 4.11 -17.78 -10.43
CA ALA A 218 5.32 -17.55 -11.21
C ALA A 218 5.13 -16.42 -12.25
N ALA A 219 4.02 -16.43 -12.99
CA ALA A 219 3.70 -15.38 -13.95
C ALA A 219 3.01 -14.19 -13.27
N ALA A 220 3.37 -12.97 -13.69
CA ALA A 220 2.59 -11.78 -13.33
C ALA A 220 1.28 -11.78 -14.12
N SER A 221 0.19 -11.42 -13.46
CA SER A 221 -1.14 -11.25 -14.08
C SER A 221 -1.80 -9.96 -13.62
N CYS A 222 -2.79 -9.49 -14.38
CA CYS A 222 -3.55 -8.29 -14.05
C CYS A 222 -4.96 -8.48 -14.64
N PRO A 223 -5.99 -8.78 -13.82
CA PRO A 223 -5.97 -8.96 -12.36
C PRO A 223 -5.12 -10.16 -11.88
N LEU A 224 -4.78 -10.19 -10.60
CA LEU A 224 -4.11 -11.31 -9.94
C LEU A 224 -5.00 -12.56 -10.01
N ASP A 225 -4.44 -13.68 -10.46
CA ASP A 225 -5.15 -14.94 -10.54
C ASP A 225 -5.43 -15.53 -9.15
N ALA A 226 -6.68 -15.98 -8.94
CA ALA A 226 -7.14 -16.63 -7.71
C ALA A 226 -6.72 -15.91 -6.41
N PRO A 227 -7.11 -14.62 -6.21
CA PRO A 227 -6.72 -13.88 -5.03
C PRO A 227 -7.42 -14.45 -3.77
N THR A 228 -6.70 -14.50 -2.65
CA THR A 228 -7.23 -14.88 -1.34
C THR A 228 -8.10 -13.78 -0.74
N THR A 229 -7.68 -12.52 -0.88
CA THR A 229 -8.48 -11.36 -0.46
C THR A 229 -8.37 -10.25 -1.48
N VAL A 230 -9.47 -9.51 -1.67
CA VAL A 230 -9.52 -8.31 -2.52
C VAL A 230 -10.19 -7.22 -1.71
N SER A 231 -9.56 -6.04 -1.65
CA SER A 231 -10.08 -4.88 -0.94
C SER A 231 -10.01 -3.63 -1.81
N VAL A 232 -11.07 -2.83 -1.83
CA VAL A 232 -11.06 -1.52 -2.51
C VAL A 232 -10.32 -0.52 -1.63
N ILE A 233 -9.29 0.11 -2.18
CA ILE A 233 -8.44 1.10 -1.50
C ILE A 233 -8.86 2.51 -1.87
N ALA A 234 -9.32 2.71 -3.11
CA ALA A 234 -9.93 3.93 -3.58
C ALA A 234 -11.02 3.63 -4.60
N SER A 235 -12.12 4.36 -4.51
CA SER A 235 -13.18 4.40 -5.51
C SER A 235 -13.04 5.62 -6.41
N ASN A 236 -13.74 5.61 -7.56
CA ASN A 236 -13.72 6.68 -8.56
C ASN A 236 -12.32 6.95 -9.15
N VAL A 237 -11.47 5.94 -9.21
CA VAL A 237 -10.19 6.02 -9.91
C VAL A 237 -10.44 5.87 -11.40
N ASN A 238 -9.87 6.76 -12.22
CA ASN A 238 -9.96 6.69 -13.66
C ASN A 238 -8.91 5.73 -14.20
N CYS A 239 -9.16 4.42 -14.10
CA CYS A 239 -8.22 3.37 -14.52
C CYS A 239 -7.97 3.31 -16.04
N ALA A 240 -8.83 3.95 -16.84
CA ALA A 240 -8.66 4.06 -18.28
C ALA A 240 -7.84 5.30 -18.70
N ALA A 241 -7.54 6.21 -17.77
CA ALA A 241 -6.74 7.38 -18.09
C ALA A 241 -5.28 6.99 -18.33
N ALA A 242 -4.66 7.56 -19.37
CA ALA A 242 -3.22 7.43 -19.60
C ALA A 242 -2.35 8.01 -18.45
N SER A 243 -2.95 8.82 -17.58
CA SER A 243 -2.34 9.35 -16.35
C SER A 243 -2.47 8.43 -15.14
N THR A 244 -3.18 7.31 -15.25
CA THR A 244 -3.22 6.24 -14.25
C THR A 244 -2.34 5.09 -14.71
N TRP A 245 -1.22 4.88 -14.05
CA TRP A 245 -0.22 3.91 -14.46
C TRP A 245 0.70 3.53 -13.30
N PHE A 246 1.27 2.33 -13.37
CA PHE A 246 2.37 1.90 -12.53
C PHE A 246 3.58 1.61 -13.39
N ASN A 247 4.74 2.11 -12.96
CA ASN A 247 6.01 1.85 -13.59
C ASN A 247 7.03 1.42 -12.53
N TYR A 248 7.81 0.40 -12.87
CA TYR A 248 8.92 -0.05 -12.05
C TYR A 248 10.18 0.05 -12.89
N ALA A 249 11.07 0.94 -12.49
CA ALA A 249 12.40 1.10 -13.06
C ALA A 249 13.41 0.49 -12.09
N GLY A 250 13.52 -0.84 -12.11
CA GLY A 250 14.57 -1.58 -11.43
C GLY A 250 15.39 -2.37 -12.42
N SER A 251 16.70 -2.42 -12.19
CA SER A 251 17.61 -3.40 -12.79
C SER A 251 18.08 -4.33 -11.67
N ASP A 252 18.17 -5.63 -11.96
CA ASP A 252 18.53 -6.69 -11.00
C ASP A 252 19.91 -6.49 -10.33
N LEU A 253 20.74 -5.60 -10.88
CA LEU A 253 22.09 -5.28 -10.39
C LEU A 253 22.17 -3.97 -9.58
N GLN A 254 21.06 -3.23 -9.45
CA GLN A 254 21.04 -1.97 -8.71
C GLN A 254 20.48 -2.18 -7.30
N ARG A 255 21.20 -1.69 -6.29
CA ARG A 255 20.82 -1.82 -4.86
C ARG A 255 19.54 -1.05 -4.51
N ASN A 256 19.16 -0.09 -5.34
CA ASN A 256 17.96 0.72 -5.22
C ASN A 256 17.19 0.63 -6.53
N ALA A 257 15.87 0.58 -6.44
CA ALA A 257 14.99 0.76 -7.59
C ALA A 257 13.95 1.84 -7.30
N LEU A 258 13.27 2.28 -8.37
CA LEU A 258 12.24 3.32 -8.30
C LEU A 258 10.92 2.74 -8.79
N VAL A 259 9.90 2.83 -7.95
CA VAL A 259 8.51 2.66 -8.38
C VAL A 259 7.93 4.04 -8.58
N SER A 260 7.46 4.33 -9.79
CA SER A 260 6.69 5.54 -10.07
C SER A 260 5.25 5.16 -10.39
N MET A 261 4.32 5.98 -9.91
CA MET A 261 2.89 5.75 -10.12
C MET A 261 2.17 7.06 -10.39
N GLY A 262 1.24 7.03 -11.35
CA GLY A 262 0.24 8.05 -11.57
C GLY A 262 -1.13 7.53 -11.17
N LEU A 263 -1.91 8.32 -10.43
CA LEU A 263 -3.30 8.00 -10.07
C LEU A 263 -4.20 9.18 -10.37
N THR A 264 -5.21 8.98 -11.22
CA THR A 264 -6.26 9.97 -11.47
C THR A 264 -7.53 9.59 -10.73
N ILE A 265 -7.99 10.43 -9.80
CA ILE A 265 -9.22 10.22 -9.03
C ILE A 265 -10.26 11.27 -9.42
N ARG A 266 -11.51 10.85 -9.57
CA ARG A 266 -12.64 11.72 -9.94
C ARG A 266 -13.59 11.89 -8.77
N ASP A 267 -14.25 13.04 -8.73
CA ASP A 267 -15.41 13.25 -7.87
C ASP A 267 -16.58 12.32 -8.28
N SER A 268 -17.54 12.09 -7.38
CA SER A 268 -18.72 11.24 -7.62
C SER A 268 -19.58 11.72 -8.80
N SER A 269 -19.50 13.01 -9.12
CA SER A 269 -20.17 13.62 -10.28
C SER A 269 -19.43 13.42 -11.62
N GLY A 270 -18.16 13.00 -11.58
CA GLY A 270 -17.29 12.82 -12.74
C GLY A 270 -16.79 14.13 -13.41
N THR A 271 -17.25 15.30 -12.93
CA THR A 271 -16.93 16.61 -13.51
C THR A 271 -15.58 17.16 -13.08
N GLU A 272 -15.05 16.68 -11.96
CA GLU A 272 -13.79 17.11 -11.37
C GLU A 272 -12.87 15.92 -11.19
N SER A 273 -11.58 16.12 -11.47
CA SER A 273 -10.56 15.09 -11.29
C SER A 273 -9.24 15.71 -10.86
N ILE A 274 -8.49 14.96 -10.07
CA ILE A 274 -7.10 15.26 -9.75
C ILE A 274 -6.22 14.13 -10.26
N THR A 275 -4.97 14.45 -10.56
CA THR A 275 -3.94 13.45 -10.86
C THR A 275 -2.79 13.66 -9.91
N LEU A 276 -2.40 12.61 -9.20
CA LEU A 276 -1.24 12.59 -8.33
C LEU A 276 -0.17 11.68 -8.93
N GLN A 277 1.06 12.18 -9.00
CA GLN A 277 2.22 11.37 -9.32
C GLN A 277 3.04 11.18 -8.04
N HIS A 278 3.45 9.95 -7.78
CA HIS A 278 4.24 9.60 -6.61
C HIS A 278 5.38 8.66 -7.00
N GLU A 279 6.50 8.82 -6.31
CA GLU A 279 7.70 8.02 -6.51
C GLU A 279 8.13 7.42 -5.18
N VAL A 280 8.46 6.13 -5.21
CA VAL A 280 8.85 5.36 -4.04
C VAL A 280 10.19 4.69 -4.34
N HIS A 281 11.20 5.03 -3.54
CA HIS A 281 12.47 4.32 -3.55
C HIS A 281 12.32 2.99 -2.82
N VAL A 282 12.76 1.91 -3.44
CA VAL A 282 12.70 0.55 -2.89
C VAL A 282 14.11 -0.04 -2.78
N SER A 283 14.34 -0.86 -1.76
CA SER A 283 15.64 -1.50 -1.55
C SER A 283 15.69 -2.85 -2.24
N ASN A 284 16.66 -3.02 -3.15
CA ASN A 284 16.99 -4.28 -3.80
C ASN A 284 18.30 -4.85 -3.22
N THR A 285 18.35 -4.98 -1.89
CA THR A 285 19.49 -5.58 -1.18
C THR A 285 19.12 -6.93 -0.55
N PRO A 286 19.26 -8.03 -1.31
CA PRO A 286 18.88 -9.37 -0.86
C PRO A 286 19.79 -9.98 0.23
#